data_AF-A0A3A4RL88-F1
#
_entry.id   AF-A0A3A4RL88-F1
#
_cell.length_a   1.000
_cell.length_b   1.000
_cell.length_c   1.000
_cell.angle_alpha   90.00
_cell.angle_beta   90.00
_cell.angle_gamma   90.00
#
_symmetry.space_group_name_H-M   'P 1'
#
loop_
_entity.id
_entity.type
_entity.pdbx_description
1 polymer ?
#
loop_
_entity_poly.entity_id
_entity_poly.type
_entity_poly.pdbx_seq_one_letter_code
_entity_poly.pdbx_strand_id
1 'polypeptide(L)' 'MENSKSLLEMALQLKPQDRFLLIEGLIRSLDEPNKDIDEIWTKEAAKRLQAHREGRTKGIPYNKVFEE' A
#
# COMPACT_ATOMS: atom_id res chain seq x y z
N MET A 1 9.45 -26.88 -7.44
CA MET A 1 9.27 -25.73 -6.51
C MET A 1 8.55 -26.26 -5.30
N GLU A 2 9.04 -25.94 -4.10
CA GLU A 2 8.32 -26.23 -2.87
C GLU A 2 6.97 -25.48 -2.84
N ASN A 3 5.95 -26.05 -2.20
CA ASN A 3 4.63 -25.43 -2.12
C ASN A 3 4.57 -24.48 -0.89
N SER A 4 3.63 -23.53 -0.88
CA SER A 4 3.55 -22.53 0.19
C SER A 4 3.37 -23.12 1.60
N LYS A 5 2.79 -24.32 1.74
CA LYS A 5 2.65 -25.00 3.03
C LYS A 5 3.99 -25.53 3.55
N SER A 6 4.81 -26.15 2.69
CA SER A 6 6.12 -26.64 3.12
C SER A 6 7.07 -25.50 3.50
N LEU A 7 7.01 -24.36 2.80
CA LEU A 7 7.77 -23.16 3.16
C LEU A 7 7.32 -22.56 4.50
N LEU A 8 6.02 -22.54 4.77
CA LEU A 8 5.48 -22.08 6.05
C LEU A 8 5.92 -22.99 7.20
N GLU A 9 5.87 -24.31 7.02
CA GLU A 9 6.32 -25.27 8.03
C GLU A 9 7.79 -25.05 8.41
N MET A 10 8.66 -24.81 7.43
CA MET A 10 10.06 -24.48 7.68
C MET A 10 10.23 -23.13 8.38
N ALA A 11 9.51 -22.09 7.94
CA ALA A 11 9.54 -20.79 8.57
C ALA A 11 9.11 -20.84 10.05
N LEU A 12 8.15 -21.70 10.39
CA LEU A 12 7.70 -21.89 11.77
C LEU A 12 8.73 -22.56 12.67
N GLN A 13 9.71 -23.30 12.12
CA GLN A 13 10.84 -23.89 12.87
C GLN A 13 11.93 -22.88 13.24
N LEU A 14 11.91 -21.68 12.65
CA LEU A 14 12.89 -20.65 12.93
C LEU A 14 12.70 -20.05 14.32
N LYS A 15 13.78 -19.46 14.87
CA LYS A 15 13.70 -18.70 16.11
C LYS A 15 12.78 -17.49 15.92
N PRO A 16 12.13 -16.98 16.99
CA PRO A 16 11.25 -15.83 16.89
C PRO A 16 11.84 -14.62 16.16
N GLN A 17 13.13 -14.32 16.36
CA GLN A 17 13.82 -13.21 15.70
C GLN A 17 13.95 -13.41 14.18
N ASP A 18 14.30 -14.61 13.76
CA ASP A 18 14.47 -14.95 12.35
C ASP A 18 13.12 -14.99 11.61
N ARG A 19 12.05 -15.44 12.30
CA ARG A 19 10.67 -15.35 11.79
C ARG A 19 10.27 -13.91 11.54
N PHE A 20 10.57 -13.02 12.48
CA PHE A 20 10.27 -11.60 12.35
C PHE A 20 10.98 -10.99 11.14
N LEU A 21 12.28 -11.28 10.97
CA LEU A 21 13.05 -10.81 9.82
C LEU A 21 12.47 -11.33 8.49
N LEU A 22 12.06 -12.60 8.44
CA LEU A 22 11.44 -13.19 7.25
C LEU A 22 10.10 -12.50 6.91
N ILE A 23 9.25 -12.28 7.90
CA ILE A 23 7.97 -11.58 7.73
C ILE A 23 8.18 -10.17 7.21
N GLU A 24 9.11 -9.41 7.79
CA GLU A 24 9.47 -8.06 7.35
C GLU A 24 9.92 -8.04 5.87
N GLY A 25 10.77 -8.98 5.47
CA GLY A 25 11.21 -9.10 4.08
C GLY A 25 10.07 -9.40 3.12
N LEU A 26 9.16 -10.31 3.50
CA LEU A 26 7.97 -10.65 2.71
C LEU A 26 7.02 -9.46 2.58
N ILE A 27 6.74 -8.74 3.66
CA ILE A 27 5.89 -7.54 3.63
C ILE A 27 6.50 -6.50 2.70
N ARG A 28 7.80 -6.22 2.81
CA ARG A 28 8.49 -5.27 1.93
C ARG A 28 8.44 -5.67 0.46
N SER A 29 8.47 -6.96 0.15
CA SER A 29 8.35 -7.44 -1.23
C SER A 29 6.96 -7.24 -1.83
N LEU A 30 5.92 -7.16 -0.98
CA LEU A 30 4.55 -6.88 -1.39
C LEU A 30 4.27 -5.37 -1.47
N ASP A 31 4.97 -4.59 -0.65
CA ASP A 31 4.88 -3.13 -0.56
C ASP A 31 5.96 -2.44 -1.40
N GLU A 32 6.47 -3.09 -2.45
CA GLU A 32 7.51 -2.49 -3.29
C GLU A 32 6.91 -1.33 -4.10
N PRO A 33 7.41 -0.10 -3.95
CA PRO A 33 6.87 1.06 -4.65
C PRO A 33 7.03 0.86 -6.16
N ASN A 34 5.89 0.82 -6.85
CA ASN A 34 5.90 0.80 -8.30
C ASN A 34 5.92 2.23 -8.81
N LYS A 35 7.10 2.68 -9.26
CA LYS A 35 7.33 4.05 -9.74
C LYS A 35 6.39 4.46 -10.88
N ASP A 36 6.01 3.53 -11.75
CA ASP A 36 5.09 3.81 -12.86
C ASP A 36 3.68 4.09 -12.33
N ILE A 37 3.24 3.32 -11.33
CA ILE A 37 1.97 3.53 -10.63
C ILE A 37 2.01 4.87 -9.88
N ASP A 38 3.10 5.16 -9.15
CA ASP A 38 3.26 6.43 -8.43
C ASP A 38 3.19 7.65 -9.36
N GLU A 39 3.78 7.54 -10.55
CA GLU A 39 3.73 8.61 -11.55
C GLU A 39 2.29 8.82 -12.08
N ILE A 40 1.56 7.74 -12.32
CA ILE A 40 0.14 7.80 -12.73
C ILE A 40 -0.70 8.45 -11.64
N TRP A 41 -0.52 8.04 -10.38
CA TRP A 41 -1.22 8.62 -9.23
C TRP A 41 -0.90 10.11 -9.06
N THR A 42 0.36 10.49 -9.22
CA THR A 42 0.79 11.90 -9.13
C THR A 42 0.10 12.76 -10.18
N LYS A 43 0.07 12.29 -11.44
CA LYS A 43 -0.61 12.98 -12.55
C LYS A 43 -2.11 13.13 -12.29
N GLU A 44 -2.77 12.06 -11.85
CA GLU A 44 -4.21 12.09 -11.60
C GLU A 44 -4.58 12.96 -10.39
N ALA A 45 -3.80 12.91 -9.30
CA ALA A 45 -4.01 13.76 -8.13
C ALA A 45 -3.89 15.25 -8.48
N ALA A 46 -2.85 15.63 -9.24
CA ALA A 46 -2.67 17.00 -9.71
C ALA A 46 -3.83 17.46 -10.59
N LYS A 47 -4.28 16.61 -11.52
CA LYS A 47 -5.43 16.89 -12.39
C LYS A 47 -6.73 17.10 -11.60
N ARG A 48 -7.00 16.24 -10.61
CA ARG A 48 -8.20 16.37 -9.75
C ARG A 48 -8.16 17.63 -8.90
N LEU A 49 -7.00 17.96 -8.33
CA LEU A 49 -6.82 19.17 -7.54
C LEU A 49 -7.05 20.43 -8.39
N GLN A 50 -6.51 20.46 -9.61
CA GLN A 50 -6.71 21.58 -10.53
C GLN A 50 -8.20 21.75 -10.87
N ALA A 51 -8.89 20.67 -11.27
CA ALA A 51 -10.32 20.70 -11.57
C ALA A 51 -11.16 21.18 -10.38
N HIS A 52 -10.78 20.82 -9.15
CA HIS A 52 -11.45 21.31 -7.95
C HIS A 52 -11.23 22.81 -7.73
N ARG A 53 -9.99 23.30 -7.89
CA ARG A 53 -9.66 24.73 -7.78
C ARG A 53 -10.39 25.59 -8.82
N GLU A 54 -10.66 25.04 -9.99
CA GLU A 54 -11.43 25.70 -11.05
C GLU A 54 -12.95 25.56 -10.88
N GLY A 55 -13.42 24.94 -9.79
CA GLY A 55 -14.85 24.75 -9.51
C GLY A 55 -15.54 23.71 -10.39
N ARG A 56 -14.77 22.88 -11.12
CA ARG A 56 -15.31 21.82 -11.99
C ARG A 56 -15.71 20.55 -11.23
N THR A 57 -15.34 20.45 -9.95
CA THR A 57 -15.73 19.33 -9.09
C THR A 57 -16.30 19.84 -7.77
N LYS A 58 -17.24 19.07 -7.20
CA LYS A 58 -17.80 19.35 -5.86
C LYS A 58 -16.98 18.63 -4.81
N GLY A 59 -16.53 19.38 -3.80
CA GLY A 59 -15.92 18.81 -2.60
C GLY A 59 -16.98 18.33 -1.61
N ILE A 60 -16.56 17.49 -0.67
CA ILE A 60 -17.35 17.13 0.50
C ILE A 60 -16.82 17.97 1.68
N PRO A 61 -17.70 18.66 2.44
CA PRO A 61 -17.30 19.39 3.63
C PRO A 61 -16.56 18.49 4.64
N TYR A 62 -15.54 19.05 5.30
CA TYR A 62 -14.70 18.33 6.26
C TYR A 62 -15.51 17.57 7.32
N ASN A 63 -16.50 18.23 7.92
CA ASN A 63 -17.33 17.63 8.95
C ASN A 63 -18.06 16.36 8.47
N LYS A 64 -18.52 16.33 7.21
CA LYS A 64 -19.20 15.15 6.67
C LYS A 64 -18.27 13.95 6.40
N VAL A 65 -16.97 14.18 6.29
CA VAL A 65 -15.98 13.11 6.05
C VAL A 65 -15.52 12.49 7.36
N PHE A 66 -15.43 13.29 8.42
CA PHE A 66 -14.88 12.90 9.72
C PHE A 66 -15.92 12.98 10.85
N GLU A 67 -17.20 12.85 10.51
CA GLU A 67 -18.28 12.70 11.49
C GLU A 67 -18.07 11.34 12.21
N GLU A 68 -17.82 11.40 13.53
CA GLU A 68 -17.83 10.24 14.45
C GLU A 68 -19.25 9.88 14.88
#